data_AF-A0AAV3RLS7-F1
#
_entry.id   AF-A0AAV3RLS7-F1
#
_cell.length_a   1.000
_cell.length_b   1.000
_cell.length_c   1.000
_cell.angle_alpha   90.00
_cell.angle_beta   90.00
_cell.angle_gamma   90.00
#
_symmetry.space_group_name_H-M   'P 1'
#
loop_
_entity.id
_entity.type
_entity.pdbx_description
1 polymer ?
#
loop_
_entity_poly.entity_id
_entity_poly.type
_entity_poly.pdbx_seq_one_letter_code
_entity_poly.pdbx_strand_id
1 'polypeptide(L)'
;MKLINHFLWGKIHWCSWPKLCAPYAEGGLNFRSFEDLYPAATFKVWFRLRENETALKFMLSRYCRLRHPSKAKVNDHYSKLWKRISAVREEAEAQITWNLGKGEIDFWIDPWLPSGPINPNAKFGTKVKEFWDNGHWNLDKLQNLYLS
;
A
#
# COMPACT_ATOMS: atom_id res chain seq x y z
N MET A 1 -26.05 -3.19 -10.35
CA MET A 1 -25.36 -4.50 -10.39
C MET A 1 -26.05 -5.44 -9.40
N LYS A 2 -26.56 -6.59 -9.85
CA LYS A 2 -27.26 -7.60 -9.02
C LYS A 2 -26.26 -8.71 -8.71
N LEU A 3 -25.96 -8.98 -7.43
CA LEU A 3 -25.07 -10.08 -7.03
C LEU A 3 -25.76 -10.97 -5.98
N ILE A 4 -25.28 -12.21 -5.95
CA ILE A 4 -25.91 -13.41 -5.39
C ILE A 4 -26.33 -13.24 -3.93
N ASN A 5 -27.57 -13.63 -3.64
CA ASN A 5 -28.03 -13.89 -2.29
C ASN A 5 -28.58 -15.32 -2.24
N HIS A 6 -27.82 -16.24 -1.64
CA HIS A 6 -28.32 -17.19 -0.66
C HIS A 6 -27.13 -17.92 -0.05
N PHE A 7 -26.98 -17.81 1.26
CA PHE A 7 -26.13 -18.71 2.02
C PHE A 7 -26.80 -20.10 1.98
N LEU A 8 -26.45 -20.87 0.95
CA LEU A 8 -26.54 -22.32 0.79
C LEU A 8 -27.96 -22.97 0.83
N TRP A 9 -28.37 -23.55 -0.31
CA TRP A 9 -29.43 -24.58 -0.51
C TRP A 9 -30.89 -24.18 -0.87
N GLY A 10 -31.13 -23.04 -1.55
CA GLY A 10 -32.46 -22.70 -2.10
C GLY A 10 -32.43 -21.76 -3.32
N LYS A 11 -33.53 -21.70 -4.10
CA LYS A 11 -33.69 -20.94 -5.36
C LYS A 11 -33.06 -19.52 -5.30
N ILE A 12 -32.31 -19.16 -6.35
CA ILE A 12 -31.60 -17.88 -6.45
C ILE A 12 -32.60 -16.73 -6.59
N HIS A 13 -32.68 -15.89 -5.56
CA HIS A 13 -33.43 -14.62 -5.62
C HIS A 13 -32.46 -13.44 -5.78
N TRP A 14 -32.64 -12.67 -6.85
CA TRP A 14 -31.85 -11.48 -7.13
C TRP A 14 -32.26 -10.33 -6.22
N CYS A 15 -31.27 -9.68 -5.59
CA CYS A 15 -31.48 -8.44 -4.84
C CYS A 15 -30.46 -7.38 -5.24
N SER A 16 -30.77 -6.11 -5.00
CA SER A 16 -29.88 -4.99 -5.28
C SER A 16 -28.85 -4.83 -4.15
N TRP A 17 -27.63 -4.39 -4.47
CA TRP A 17 -26.59 -4.16 -3.47
C TRP A 17 -27.00 -3.18 -2.35
N PRO A 18 -27.70 -2.06 -2.64
CA PRO A 18 -28.19 -1.18 -1.57
C PRO A 18 -29.11 -1.90 -0.58
N LYS A 19 -29.93 -2.85 -1.05
CA LYS A 19 -30.78 -3.67 -0.17
C LYS A 19 -29.95 -4.61 0.71
N LEU A 20 -28.82 -5.12 0.22
CA LEU A 20 -27.89 -5.93 1.02
C LEU A 20 -27.16 -5.09 2.07
N CYS A 21 -26.87 -3.82 1.77
CA CYS A 21 -26.22 -2.90 2.71
C CYS A 21 -27.13 -2.40 3.84
N ALA A 22 -28.45 -2.50 3.67
CA ALA A 22 -29.41 -2.07 4.67
C ALA A 22 -29.26 -2.87 5.99
N PRO A 23 -29.67 -2.29 7.14
CA PRO A 23 -29.69 -2.98 8.42
C PRO A 23 -30.53 -4.26 8.40
N TYR A 24 -30.19 -5.21 9.28
CA TYR A 24 -31.01 -6.41 9.48
C TYR A 24 -32.47 -6.09 9.80
N ALA A 25 -32.72 -5.02 10.57
CA ALA A 25 -34.07 -4.55 10.90
C ALA A 25 -34.91 -4.15 9.68
N GLU A 26 -34.25 -3.77 8.58
CA GLU A 26 -34.87 -3.40 7.30
C GLU A 26 -34.85 -4.55 6.27
N GLY A 27 -34.49 -5.76 6.72
CA GLY A 27 -34.39 -6.94 5.85
C GLY A 27 -33.15 -6.95 4.95
N GLY A 28 -32.12 -6.16 5.28
CA GLY A 28 -30.81 -6.22 4.64
C GLY A 28 -29.82 -7.13 5.37
N LEU A 29 -28.56 -7.15 4.93
CA LEU A 29 -27.49 -7.98 5.49
C LEU A 29 -26.39 -7.19 6.20
N ASN A 30 -26.58 -5.88 6.43
CA ASN A 30 -25.57 -5.00 7.03
C ASN A 30 -24.21 -5.01 6.30
N PHE A 31 -24.20 -5.30 4.99
CA PHE A 31 -22.96 -5.26 4.20
C PHE A 31 -22.46 -3.82 4.01
N ARG A 32 -21.15 -3.65 3.91
CA ARG A 32 -20.57 -2.34 3.55
C ARG A 32 -20.91 -1.99 2.11
N SER A 33 -21.12 -0.70 1.85
CA SER A 33 -21.40 -0.20 0.51
C SER A 33 -20.17 -0.35 -0.40
N PHE A 34 -20.37 -0.30 -1.71
CA PHE A 34 -19.22 -0.23 -2.63
C PHE A 34 -18.45 1.08 -2.48
N GLU A 35 -19.13 2.16 -2.08
CA GLU A 35 -18.52 3.46 -1.82
C GLU A 35 -17.52 3.38 -0.65
N ASP A 36 -17.79 2.54 0.36
CA ASP A 36 -16.86 2.28 1.47
C ASP A 36 -15.77 1.26 1.09
N LEU A 37 -16.16 0.18 0.40
CA LEU A 37 -15.24 -0.92 0.07
C LEU A 37 -14.20 -0.52 -0.97
N TYR A 38 -14.57 0.34 -1.92
CA TYR A 38 -13.69 0.75 -3.01
C TYR A 38 -12.42 1.49 -2.55
N PRO A 39 -12.48 2.55 -1.72
CA PRO A 39 -11.29 3.19 -1.20
C PRO A 39 -10.51 2.23 -0.30
N ALA A 40 -11.17 1.50 0.61
CA ALA A 40 -10.50 0.54 1.51
C ALA A 40 -9.72 -0.53 0.74
N ALA A 41 -10.30 -1.07 -0.34
CA ALA A 41 -9.61 -2.02 -1.21
C ALA A 41 -8.42 -1.37 -1.94
N THR A 42 -8.54 -0.11 -2.35
CA THR A 42 -7.42 0.64 -2.95
C THR A 42 -6.27 0.82 -1.96
N PHE A 43 -6.54 1.24 -0.72
CA PHE A 43 -5.54 1.32 0.35
C PHE A 43 -4.86 -0.03 0.59
N LYS A 44 -5.64 -1.11 0.67
CA LYS A 44 -5.10 -2.47 0.85
C LYS A 44 -4.14 -2.88 -0.27
N VAL A 45 -4.46 -2.52 -1.52
CA VAL A 45 -3.55 -2.76 -2.65
C VAL A 45 -2.29 -1.91 -2.56
N TRP A 46 -2.38 -0.65 -2.11
CA TRP A 46 -1.21 0.19 -1.87
C TRP A 46 -0.26 -0.42 -0.83
N PHE A 47 -0.79 -0.84 0.32
CA PHE A 47 0.03 -1.48 1.37
C PHE A 47 0.73 -2.74 0.88
N ARG A 48 0.01 -3.61 0.17
CA ARG A 48 0.60 -4.81 -0.44
C ARG A 48 1.67 -4.52 -1.50
N LEU A 49 1.46 -3.46 -2.29
CA LEU A 49 2.44 -2.98 -3.25
C LEU A 49 3.72 -2.52 -2.52
N ARG A 50 3.56 -1.80 -1.39
CA ARG A 50 4.64 -1.32 -0.53
C ARG A 50 5.40 -2.45 0.16
N GLU A 51 4.71 -3.52 0.56
CA GLU A 51 5.29 -4.76 1.08
C GLU A 51 6.02 -5.59 0.00
N ASN A 52 6.03 -5.14 -1.26
CA ASN A 52 6.64 -5.84 -2.39
C ASN A 52 6.04 -7.25 -2.60
N GLU A 53 4.72 -7.36 -2.45
CA GLU A 53 3.96 -8.61 -2.66
C GLU A 53 4.22 -9.15 -4.08
N THR A 54 4.47 -10.46 -4.18
CA THR A 54 4.85 -11.14 -5.44
C THR A 54 3.87 -10.89 -6.58
N ALA A 55 2.57 -10.90 -6.29
CA ALA A 55 1.51 -10.66 -7.26
C ALA A 55 1.53 -9.22 -7.83
N LEU A 56 2.10 -8.25 -7.12
CA LEU A 56 2.12 -6.83 -7.51
C LEU A 56 3.50 -6.36 -7.98
N LYS A 57 4.54 -7.22 -7.95
CA LYS A 57 5.90 -6.90 -8.42
C LYS A 57 5.94 -6.39 -9.86
N PHE A 58 5.07 -6.92 -10.73
CA PHE A 58 4.99 -6.43 -12.11
C PHE A 58 4.56 -4.95 -12.18
N MET A 59 3.72 -4.48 -11.26
CA MET A 59 3.31 -3.07 -11.20
C MET A 59 4.48 -2.18 -10.77
N LEU A 60 5.26 -2.62 -9.77
CA LEU A 60 6.48 -1.92 -9.37
C LEU A 60 7.45 -1.79 -10.54
N SER A 61 7.72 -2.88 -11.25
CA SER A 61 8.60 -2.88 -12.42
C SER A 61 8.09 -1.96 -13.53
N ARG A 62 6.80 -2.08 -13.89
CA ARG A 62 6.18 -1.33 -14.99
C ARG A 62 6.08 0.17 -14.71
N TYR A 63 5.64 0.56 -13.52
CA TYR A 63 5.25 1.93 -13.21
C TYR A 63 6.28 2.68 -12.37
N CYS A 64 7.01 2.00 -11.48
CA CYS A 64 8.01 2.67 -10.64
C CYS A 64 9.38 2.74 -11.34
N ARG A 65 9.74 1.79 -12.22
CA ARG A 65 10.99 1.80 -13.01
C ARG A 65 12.23 2.12 -12.16
N LEU A 66 12.47 1.32 -11.12
CA LEU A 66 13.55 1.49 -10.13
C LEU A 66 13.40 2.72 -9.20
N ARG A 67 12.30 3.47 -9.29
CA ARG A 67 11.97 4.50 -8.31
C ARG A 67 11.31 3.90 -7.08
N HIS A 68 11.43 4.59 -5.96
CA HIS A 68 10.63 4.27 -4.79
C HIS A 68 9.13 4.45 -5.07
N PRO A 69 8.23 3.55 -4.60
CA PRO A 69 6.80 3.64 -4.89
C PRO A 69 6.18 4.99 -4.49
N SER A 70 6.57 5.56 -3.34
CA SER A 70 6.07 6.87 -2.91
C SER A 70 6.49 8.02 -3.83
N LYS A 71 7.54 7.84 -4.64
CA LYS A 71 8.07 8.83 -5.60
C LYS A 71 7.77 8.46 -7.07
N ALA A 72 6.95 7.43 -7.32
CA ALA A 72 6.64 6.98 -8.67
C ALA A 72 5.77 8.00 -9.41
N LYS A 73 6.09 8.31 -10.66
CA LYS A 73 5.29 9.27 -11.45
C LYS A 73 3.96 8.65 -11.88
N VAL A 74 2.97 9.48 -12.14
CA VAL A 74 1.69 9.09 -12.74
C VAL A 74 1.54 9.87 -14.04
N ASN A 75 1.39 9.14 -15.15
CA ASN A 75 1.21 9.72 -16.47
C ASN A 75 -0.19 9.40 -17.01
N ASP A 76 -0.64 10.20 -17.98
CA ASP A 76 -1.98 10.02 -18.53
C ASP A 76 -2.18 8.72 -19.29
N HIS A 77 -1.12 8.19 -19.88
CA HIS A 77 -1.11 6.92 -20.60
C HIS A 77 -1.04 5.69 -19.68
N TYR A 78 -0.98 5.87 -18.37
CA TYR A 78 -1.00 4.74 -17.43
C TYR A 78 -2.41 4.19 -17.23
N SER A 79 -2.47 2.93 -16.78
CA SER A 79 -3.74 2.22 -16.60
C SER A 79 -4.62 2.92 -15.56
N LYS A 80 -5.93 2.83 -15.73
CA LYS A 80 -6.91 3.33 -14.75
C LYS A 80 -6.67 2.76 -13.36
N LEU A 81 -6.27 1.48 -13.28
CA LEU A 81 -5.92 0.82 -12.03
C LEU A 81 -4.72 1.47 -11.35
N TRP A 82 -3.63 1.77 -12.07
CA TRP A 82 -2.46 2.41 -11.49
C TRP A 82 -2.76 3.83 -11.01
N LYS A 83 -3.52 4.60 -11.80
CA LYS A 83 -3.97 5.94 -11.41
C LYS A 83 -4.78 5.87 -10.11
N ARG A 84 -5.71 4.92 -10.01
CA ARG A 84 -6.51 4.67 -8.79
C ARG A 84 -5.63 4.33 -7.60
N ILE A 85 -4.71 3.38 -7.74
CA ILE A 85 -3.80 2.98 -6.65
C ILE A 85 -2.93 4.17 -6.23
N SER A 86 -2.42 4.94 -7.17
CA SER A 86 -1.58 6.11 -6.88
C SER A 86 -2.36 7.27 -6.27
N ALA A 87 -3.69 7.33 -6.44
CA ALA A 87 -4.52 8.41 -5.91
C ALA A 87 -4.56 8.43 -4.38
N VAL A 88 -4.49 7.26 -3.73
CA VAL A 88 -4.50 7.16 -2.24
C VAL A 88 -3.11 7.23 -1.63
N ARG A 89 -2.08 7.50 -2.44
CA ARG A 89 -0.69 7.40 -2.03
C ARG A 89 -0.39 8.26 -0.81
N GLU A 90 -0.74 9.54 -0.86
CA GLU A 90 -0.35 10.48 0.19
C GLU A 90 -0.98 10.10 1.52
N GLU A 91 -2.27 9.76 1.53
CA GLU A 91 -2.94 9.32 2.75
C GLU A 91 -2.41 7.97 3.24
N ALA A 92 -2.14 7.03 2.35
CA ALA A 92 -1.66 5.70 2.72
C ALA A 92 -0.25 5.77 3.31
N GLU A 93 0.65 6.53 2.68
CA GLU A 93 2.02 6.74 3.15
C GLU A 93 2.08 7.35 4.55
N ALA A 94 1.16 8.27 4.87
CA ALA A 94 1.05 8.87 6.21
C ALA A 94 0.68 7.87 7.31
N GLN A 95 0.14 6.69 6.95
CA GLN A 95 -0.25 5.63 7.88
C GLN A 95 0.76 4.48 7.94
N ILE A 96 1.88 4.56 7.20
CA ILE A 96 2.90 3.51 7.18
C ILE A 96 3.98 3.84 8.22
N THR A 97 4.38 2.84 8.98
CA THR A 97 5.61 2.84 9.78
C THR A 97 6.30 1.50 9.59
N TRP A 98 7.60 1.53 9.35
CA TRP A 98 8.40 0.35 9.04
C TRP A 98 9.19 -0.13 10.25
N ASN A 99 9.23 -1.44 10.42
CA ASN A 99 10.23 -2.10 11.25
C ASN A 99 11.47 -2.41 10.42
N LEU A 100 12.66 -2.33 11.01
CA LEU A 100 13.93 -2.56 10.31
C LEU A 100 13.98 -3.92 9.62
N GLY A 101 13.59 -4.99 10.32
CA GLY A 101 13.49 -6.35 9.76
C GLY A 101 14.77 -6.75 8.99
N LYS A 102 14.60 -7.09 7.70
CA LYS A 102 15.70 -7.44 6.77
C LYS A 102 16.41 -6.23 6.14
N GLY A 103 16.00 -5.01 6.48
CA GLY A 103 16.61 -3.78 5.97
C GLY A 103 16.35 -3.48 4.49
N GLU A 104 15.30 -4.05 3.88
CA GLU A 104 14.92 -3.81 2.47
C GLU A 104 14.21 -2.46 2.26
N ILE A 105 13.97 -1.72 3.33
CA ILE A 105 13.41 -0.37 3.34
C ILE A 105 14.48 0.66 2.98
N ASP A 106 14.03 1.82 2.49
CA ASP A 106 14.92 2.95 2.20
C ASP A 106 15.38 3.63 3.50
N PHE A 107 16.68 3.91 3.60
CA PHE A 107 17.27 4.51 4.78
C PHE A 107 16.76 5.93 5.03
N TRP A 108 16.52 6.73 3.98
CA TRP A 108 16.23 8.14 4.13
C TRP A 108 14.74 8.47 4.12
N ILE A 109 14.00 7.85 3.20
CA ILE A 109 12.63 8.30 2.89
C ILE A 109 11.54 7.43 3.52
N ASP A 110 11.86 6.23 4.00
CA ASP A 110 10.88 5.38 4.68
C ASP A 110 10.78 5.73 6.17
N PRO A 111 9.56 5.80 6.75
CA PRO A 111 9.36 6.10 8.16
C PRO A 111 9.65 4.86 9.03
N TRP A 112 10.92 4.66 9.39
CA TRP A 112 11.32 3.57 10.30
C TRP A 112 11.76 4.03 11.70
N LEU A 113 11.83 5.34 11.92
CA LEU A 113 12.00 5.93 13.24
C LEU A 113 10.63 6.37 13.78
N PRO A 114 10.46 6.45 15.12
CA PRO A 114 9.26 7.04 15.73
C PRO A 114 8.97 8.48 15.29
N SER A 115 10.02 9.22 14.92
CA SER A 115 9.93 10.59 14.39
C SER A 115 9.62 10.65 12.89
N GLY A 116 9.44 9.53 12.21
CA GLY A 116 9.23 9.45 10.77
C GLY A 116 10.53 9.25 9.95
N PRO A 117 10.53 9.59 8.66
CA PRO A 117 11.71 9.41 7.81
C PRO A 117 12.81 10.43 8.16
N ILE A 118 14.08 10.05 8.00
CA ILE A 118 15.22 10.93 8.30
C ILE A 118 15.23 12.14 7.37
N ASN A 119 15.05 11.92 6.07
CA ASN A 119 14.96 12.98 5.08
C ASN A 119 14.02 12.57 3.93
N PRO A 120 12.74 12.97 3.96
CA PRO A 120 11.75 12.58 2.94
C PRO A 120 12.04 13.16 1.54
N ASN A 121 12.95 14.13 1.44
CA ASN A 121 13.37 14.78 0.20
C ASN A 121 14.72 14.27 -0.33
N ALA A 122 15.37 13.35 0.39
CA ALA A 122 16.62 12.73 -0.05
C ALA A 122 16.43 11.90 -1.32
N LYS A 123 17.57 11.56 -1.94
CA LYS A 123 17.60 10.54 -2.98
C LYS A 123 17.25 9.19 -2.35
N PHE A 124 16.36 8.46 -3.00
CA PHE A 124 16.05 7.07 -2.65
C PHE A 124 17.05 6.11 -3.29
N GLY A 125 17.12 4.90 -2.76
CA GLY A 125 17.93 3.79 -3.27
C GLY A 125 18.86 3.19 -2.23
N THR A 126 19.22 3.97 -1.21
CA THR A 126 20.07 3.52 -0.10
C THR A 126 19.25 2.64 0.83
N LYS A 127 19.62 1.36 0.97
CA LYS A 127 18.87 0.41 1.80
C LYS A 127 19.44 0.34 3.21
N VAL A 128 18.56 0.17 4.20
CA VAL A 128 18.99 0.05 5.60
C VAL A 128 19.95 -1.14 5.80
N LYS A 129 19.74 -2.26 5.11
CA LYS A 129 20.61 -3.45 5.17
C LYS A 129 22.07 -3.20 4.79
N GLU A 130 22.38 -2.08 4.12
CA GLU A 130 23.77 -1.72 3.80
C GLU A 130 24.55 -1.32 5.06
N PHE A 131 23.84 -0.79 6.07
CA PHE A 131 24.37 -0.29 7.34
C PHE A 131 23.91 -1.10 8.55
N TRP A 132 22.89 -1.94 8.41
CA TRP A 132 22.30 -2.72 9.49
C TRP A 132 22.50 -4.21 9.24
N ASP A 133 23.23 -4.88 10.13
CA ASP A 133 23.45 -6.32 10.07
C ASP A 133 23.34 -6.94 11.47
N ASN A 134 22.69 -8.11 11.56
CA ASN A 134 22.53 -8.89 12.79
C ASN A 134 22.09 -8.10 14.04
N GLY A 135 21.26 -7.07 13.89
CA GLY A 135 20.78 -6.25 15.01
C GLY A 135 21.69 -5.08 15.40
N HIS A 136 22.75 -4.83 14.63
CA HIS A 136 23.75 -3.81 14.91
C HIS A 136 23.96 -2.87 13.71
N TRP A 137 24.22 -1.60 14.01
CA TRP A 137 24.63 -0.62 13.01
C TRP A 137 26.13 -0.69 12.75
N ASN A 138 26.51 -0.71 11.47
CA ASN A 138 27.88 -0.53 11.04
C ASN A 138 28.22 0.97 11.06
N LEU A 139 28.83 1.39 12.16
CA LEU A 139 29.16 2.79 12.41
C LEU A 139 30.18 3.34 11.41
N ASP A 140 31.14 2.52 10.97
CA ASP A 140 32.16 2.94 10.00
C ASP A 140 31.52 3.32 8.65
N LYS A 141 30.57 2.49 8.17
CA LYS A 141 29.82 2.79 6.95
C LYS A 141 28.93 4.02 7.11
N LEU A 142 28.30 4.20 8.28
CA LEU A 142 27.48 5.38 8.56
C LEU A 142 28.32 6.66 8.59
N GLN A 143 29.48 6.64 9.24
CA GLN A 143 30.38 7.80 9.27
C GLN A 143 30.84 8.21 7.87
N ASN A 144 31.18 7.22 7.02
CA ASN A 144 31.54 7.49 5.63
C ASN A 144 30.38 8.08 4.81
N LEU A 145 29.13 7.73 5.13
CA LEU A 145 27.93 8.27 4.45
C LEU A 145 27.68 9.75 4.78
N TYR A 146 28.00 10.20 6.00
CA TYR A 146 27.82 11.61 6.41
C TYR A 146 28.92 12.53 5.89
N LEU A 147 30.09 11.98 5.55
CA LEU A 147 31.25 12.73 5.07
C LEU A 147 31.30 12.86 3.54
N SER A 148 30.34 12.26 2.82
CA SER A 148 30.21 12.28 1.35
C SER A 148 29.06 13.16 0.88
#